data_AF-A0A8I1SSE2-F1
#
_entry.id   AF-A0A8I1SSE2-F1
#
_cell.length_a   1.000
_cell.length_b   1.000
_cell.length_c   1.000
_cell.angle_alpha   90.00
_cell.angle_beta   90.00
_cell.angle_gamma   90.00
#
_symmetry.space_group_name_H-M   'P 1'
#
loop_
_entity.id
_entity.type
_entity.pdbx_description
1 polymer ?
#
loop_
_entity_poly.entity_id
_entity_poly.type
_entity_poly.pdbx_seq_one_letter_code
_entity_poly.pdbx_strand_id
1 'polypeptide(L)'
;MDDNAKLTINEIYLSVQGESTWAGLPCVFIRLTGCDLRCSYCDTEYAFYEGKKRLVSEVLAEVSDMPCPMVEVTGGEPLLQKNVKPLMAALCDAGKTVLIETSGAHDISGIDPRVHRIVDLKTPSSGESGRNRYENIPHLTERDEVKFVLGSREDYEWAREQIGRYDLGSRVRAVLLSPVFGKIDPKDIVQWMLDDRLPARFQLQMHKFIWEPRARGV
;
A
#
# COMPACT_ATOMS: atom_id res chain seq x y z
N MET A 1 1.25 8.75 -24.55
CA MET A 1 0.90 7.46 -23.93
C MET A 1 0.51 6.51 -25.05
N ASP A 2 0.70 5.19 -24.93
CA ASP A 2 0.15 4.25 -25.93
C ASP A 2 -1.38 4.26 -25.81
N ASP A 3 -2.09 4.64 -26.87
CA ASP A 3 -3.55 4.75 -26.91
C ASP A 3 -4.26 3.41 -26.67
N ASN A 4 -3.54 2.29 -26.79
CA ASN A 4 -4.04 0.95 -26.53
C ASN A 4 -3.58 0.37 -25.17
N ALA A 5 -2.91 1.16 -24.33
CA ALA A 5 -2.47 0.72 -23.00
C ALA A 5 -3.68 0.32 -22.15
N LYS A 6 -3.66 -0.91 -21.62
CA LYS A 6 -4.73 -1.48 -20.79
C LYS A 6 -4.25 -1.90 -19.41
N LEU A 7 -5.15 -1.83 -18.44
CA LEU A 7 -5.04 -2.37 -17.09
C LEU A 7 -6.26 -3.25 -16.81
N THR A 8 -6.10 -4.26 -15.97
CA THR A 8 -7.22 -5.01 -15.40
C THR A 8 -7.59 -4.36 -14.08
N ILE A 9 -8.73 -3.67 -14.06
CA ILE A 9 -9.25 -2.91 -12.92
C ILE A 9 -10.28 -3.78 -12.20
N ASN A 10 -10.12 -3.92 -10.89
CA ASN A 10 -11.07 -4.58 -10.03
C ASN A 10 -12.20 -3.62 -9.65
N GLU A 11 -11.86 -2.46 -9.09
CA GLU A 11 -12.82 -1.43 -8.67
C GLU A 11 -12.17 -0.04 -8.66
N ILE A 12 -12.99 0.99 -8.87
CA ILE A 12 -12.65 2.41 -8.66
C ILE A 12 -13.75 3.02 -7.80
N TYR A 13 -13.39 3.65 -6.70
CA TYR A 13 -14.36 4.19 -5.73
C TYR A 13 -13.77 5.35 -4.92
N LEU A 14 -14.64 6.16 -4.33
CA LEU A 14 -14.28 7.28 -3.45
C LEU A 14 -14.54 6.89 -2.00
N SER A 15 -13.53 7.07 -1.16
CA SER A 15 -13.57 6.77 0.28
C SER A 15 -12.68 7.75 1.05
N VAL A 16 -12.31 7.43 2.29
CA VAL A 16 -11.16 8.00 3.01
C VAL A 16 -10.02 6.99 3.07
N GLN A 17 -8.78 7.48 2.99
CA GLN A 17 -7.62 6.65 3.26
C GLN A 17 -7.68 6.13 4.71
N GLY A 18 -7.61 4.82 4.90
CA GLY A 18 -7.72 4.18 6.20
C GLY A 18 -6.38 3.92 6.90
N GLU A 19 -5.26 4.05 6.19
CA GLU A 19 -3.90 3.72 6.63
C GLU A 19 -2.89 4.78 6.19
N SER A 20 -1.62 4.60 6.54
CA SER A 20 -0.48 5.52 6.28
C SER A 20 -0.58 6.87 7.00
N THR A 21 0.38 7.76 6.77
CA THR A 21 0.29 9.16 7.24
C THR A 21 -0.82 9.96 6.57
N TRP A 22 -1.47 9.40 5.54
CA TRP A 22 -2.61 9.99 4.83
C TRP A 22 -3.97 9.59 5.40
N ALA A 23 -4.00 8.75 6.44
CA ALA A 23 -5.24 8.25 7.03
C ALA A 23 -6.20 9.38 7.45
N GLY A 24 -7.49 9.22 7.12
CA GLY A 24 -8.58 10.16 7.39
C GLY A 24 -8.87 11.15 6.26
N LEU A 25 -8.07 11.19 5.20
CA LEU A 25 -8.28 12.10 4.06
C LEU A 25 -9.13 11.46 2.96
N PRO A 26 -10.05 12.19 2.30
CA PRO A 26 -10.77 11.70 1.12
C PRO A 26 -9.80 11.24 0.03
N CYS A 27 -10.07 10.07 -0.56
CA CYS A 27 -9.21 9.42 -1.53
C CYS A 27 -10.02 8.66 -2.58
N VAL A 28 -9.65 8.79 -3.85
CA VAL A 28 -10.10 7.87 -4.90
C VAL A 28 -9.18 6.67 -4.93
N PHE A 29 -9.73 5.48 -4.79
CA PHE A 29 -8.99 4.24 -4.91
C PHE A 29 -9.11 3.69 -6.33
N ILE A 30 -7.99 3.30 -6.92
CA ILE A 30 -7.91 2.51 -8.13
C ILE A 30 -7.35 1.15 -7.72
N ARG A 31 -8.21 0.14 -7.59
CA ARG A 31 -7.81 -1.21 -7.22
C ARG A 31 -7.58 -2.04 -8.48
N LEU A 32 -6.34 -2.51 -8.67
CA LEU A 32 -5.95 -3.38 -9.77
C LEU A 32 -6.18 -4.85 -9.42
N THR A 33 -6.35 -5.67 -10.46
CA THR A 33 -6.48 -7.13 -10.35
C THR A 33 -5.13 -7.84 -10.46
N GLY A 34 -4.98 -8.92 -9.69
CA GLY A 34 -3.88 -9.90 -9.75
C GLY A 34 -2.82 -9.66 -8.70
N CYS A 35 -2.42 -10.71 -7.99
CA CYS A 35 -1.31 -10.71 -7.04
C CYS A 35 -0.56 -12.03 -7.15
N ASP A 36 0.76 -12.02 -7.09
CA ASP A 36 1.61 -13.21 -7.11
C ASP A 36 2.04 -13.67 -5.70
N LEU A 37 1.49 -13.03 -4.66
CA LEU A 37 1.64 -13.39 -3.25
C LEU A 37 0.36 -14.05 -2.72
N ARG A 38 0.47 -14.88 -1.70
CA ARG A 38 -0.66 -15.53 -0.99
C ARG A 38 -0.51 -15.32 0.52
N CYS A 39 -0.46 -14.05 0.91
CA CYS A 39 -0.36 -13.65 2.31
C CYS A 39 -1.48 -14.30 3.14
N SER A 40 -1.12 -14.94 4.25
CA SER A 40 -2.06 -15.69 5.11
C SER A 40 -3.22 -14.86 5.68
N TYR A 41 -3.06 -13.53 5.71
CA TYR A 41 -4.02 -12.57 6.24
C TYR A 41 -4.53 -11.59 5.18
N CYS A 42 -4.49 -11.95 3.89
CA CYS A 42 -5.00 -11.09 2.83
C CYS A 42 -6.51 -10.83 3.02
N ASP A 43 -6.89 -9.56 3.09
CA ASP A 43 -8.30 -9.14 3.19
C ASP A 43 -8.95 -8.83 1.83
N THR A 44 -8.16 -8.90 0.75
CA THR A 44 -8.56 -8.51 -0.62
C THR A 44 -8.38 -9.66 -1.62
N GLU A 45 -8.65 -10.90 -1.22
CA GLU A 45 -8.48 -12.08 -2.10
C GLU A 45 -9.32 -12.01 -3.39
N TYR A 46 -10.43 -11.29 -3.36
CA TYR A 46 -11.29 -11.06 -4.53
C TYR A 46 -10.55 -10.34 -5.67
N ALA A 47 -9.58 -9.48 -5.34
CA ALA A 47 -8.76 -8.80 -6.32
C ALA A 47 -7.76 -9.72 -7.02
N PHE A 48 -7.62 -10.99 -6.64
CA PHE A 48 -6.75 -11.94 -7.36
C PHE A 48 -7.31 -12.35 -8.72
N TYR A 49 -8.65 -12.37 -8.87
CA TYR A 49 -9.30 -12.98 -10.03
C TYR A 49 -10.37 -12.08 -10.67
N GLU A 50 -11.04 -11.24 -9.88
CA GLU A 50 -12.11 -10.38 -10.39
C GLU A 50 -11.52 -9.11 -11.05
N GLY A 51 -12.14 -8.66 -12.14
CA GLY A 51 -11.82 -7.37 -12.76
C GLY A 51 -12.09 -7.32 -14.27
N LYS A 52 -11.97 -6.13 -14.85
CA LYS A 52 -12.20 -5.88 -16.28
C LYS A 52 -10.99 -5.18 -16.90
N LYS A 53 -10.60 -5.61 -18.09
CA LYS A 53 -9.60 -4.89 -18.90
C LYS A 53 -10.20 -3.56 -19.35
N ARG A 54 -9.53 -2.47 -19.02
CA ARG A 54 -9.90 -1.10 -19.39
C ARG A 54 -8.71 -0.36 -19.96
N LEU A 55 -8.98 0.59 -20.85
CA LEU A 55 -7.94 1.49 -21.35
C LEU A 55 -7.49 2.42 -20.21
N VAL A 56 -6.21 2.76 -20.19
CA VAL A 56 -5.69 3.72 -19.21
C VAL A 56 -6.37 5.08 -19.37
N SER A 57 -6.69 5.50 -20.59
CA SER A 57 -7.44 6.73 -20.87
C SER A 57 -8.84 6.73 -20.26
N GLU A 58 -9.54 5.59 -20.30
CA GLU A 58 -10.88 5.45 -19.68
C GLU A 58 -10.79 5.56 -18.15
N VAL A 59 -9.76 4.97 -17.54
CA VAL A 59 -9.51 5.07 -16.09
C VAL A 59 -9.18 6.52 -15.70
N LEU A 60 -8.34 7.20 -16.47
CA LEU A 60 -7.98 8.61 -16.22
C LEU A 60 -9.20 9.53 -16.31
N ALA A 61 -10.07 9.33 -17.31
CA ALA A 61 -11.30 10.11 -17.47
C ALA A 61 -12.22 9.93 -16.25
N GLU A 62 -12.49 8.68 -15.85
CA GLU A 62 -13.34 8.38 -14.70
C GLU A 62 -12.82 9.00 -13.40
N VAL A 63 -11.51 8.90 -13.13
CA VAL A 63 -10.87 9.47 -11.92
C VAL A 63 -10.82 11.00 -11.96
N SER A 64 -10.79 11.60 -13.16
CA SER A 64 -10.82 13.05 -13.31
C SER A 64 -12.18 13.64 -12.96
N ASP A 65 -13.26 12.90 -13.23
CA ASP A 65 -14.64 13.31 -12.90
C ASP A 65 -14.95 13.20 -11.39
N MET A 66 -14.09 12.53 -10.61
CA MET A 66 -14.25 12.43 -9.16
C MET A 66 -13.64 13.66 -8.45
N PRO A 67 -14.41 14.38 -7.60
CA PRO A 67 -14.00 15.63 -6.95
C PRO A 67 -13.07 15.39 -5.76
N CYS A 68 -11.96 14.69 -5.99
CA CYS A 68 -10.96 14.38 -4.99
C CYS A 68 -9.56 14.58 -5.59
N PRO A 69 -8.69 15.36 -4.93
CA PRO A 69 -7.34 15.60 -5.42
C PRO A 69 -6.40 14.42 -5.16
N MET A 70 -6.74 13.51 -4.25
CA MET A 70 -5.90 12.39 -3.86
C MET A 70 -6.37 11.08 -4.48
N VAL A 71 -5.44 10.32 -5.04
CA VAL A 71 -5.70 9.03 -5.68
C VAL A 71 -4.72 8.00 -5.15
N GLU A 72 -5.23 6.86 -4.69
CA GLU A 72 -4.41 5.71 -4.31
C GLU A 72 -4.54 4.61 -5.37
N VAL A 73 -3.39 4.21 -5.92
CA VAL A 73 -3.27 3.04 -6.78
C VAL A 73 -2.88 1.84 -5.92
N THR A 74 -3.73 0.83 -5.89
CA THR A 74 -3.57 -0.38 -5.07
C THR A 74 -4.06 -1.60 -5.87
N GLY A 75 -4.30 -2.73 -5.23
CA GLY A 75 -4.87 -3.91 -5.89
C GLY A 75 -4.46 -5.22 -5.24
N GLY A 76 -4.81 -6.34 -5.87
CA GLY A 76 -3.71 -7.31 -5.97
C GLY A 76 -2.48 -6.56 -6.53
N GLU A 77 -1.27 -6.98 -6.18
CA GLU A 77 -0.03 -6.22 -6.42
C GLU A 77 -0.01 -5.31 -7.68
N PRO A 78 -0.12 -3.98 -7.53
CA PRO A 78 -0.28 -3.07 -8.66
C PRO A 78 0.90 -3.11 -9.63
N LEU A 79 2.13 -3.35 -9.14
CA LEU A 79 3.34 -3.38 -9.96
C LEU A 79 3.46 -4.60 -10.88
N LEU A 80 2.55 -5.58 -10.78
CA LEU A 80 2.43 -6.67 -11.76
C LEU A 80 1.96 -6.18 -13.13
N GLN A 81 1.23 -5.06 -13.18
CA GLN A 81 0.67 -4.56 -14.43
C GLN A 81 1.54 -3.45 -15.02
N LYS A 82 2.22 -3.74 -16.14
CA LYS A 82 3.19 -2.83 -16.79
C LYS A 82 2.70 -1.39 -16.99
N ASN A 83 1.41 -1.21 -17.27
CA ASN A 83 0.81 0.09 -17.57
C ASN A 83 0.45 0.92 -16.32
N VAL A 84 0.71 0.40 -15.11
CA VAL A 84 0.42 1.13 -13.85
C VAL A 84 1.33 2.35 -13.70
N LYS A 85 2.60 2.25 -14.11
CA LYS A 85 3.58 3.34 -14.06
C LYS A 85 3.15 4.51 -14.96
N PRO A 86 2.80 4.28 -16.25
CA PRO A 86 2.17 5.30 -17.08
C PRO A 86 0.89 5.92 -16.48
N LEU A 87 -0.01 5.12 -15.91
CA LEU A 87 -1.22 5.63 -15.26
C LEU A 87 -0.88 6.63 -14.14
N MET A 88 0.03 6.25 -13.23
CA MET A 88 0.43 7.11 -12.11
C MET A 88 1.08 8.42 -12.59
N ALA A 89 1.96 8.35 -13.59
CA ALA A 89 2.58 9.54 -14.16
C ALA A 89 1.52 10.50 -14.75
N ALA A 90 0.54 9.97 -15.49
CA ALA A 90 -0.54 10.77 -16.06
C ALA A 90 -1.46 11.38 -14.99
N LEU A 91 -1.72 10.68 -13.89
CA LEU A 91 -2.45 11.23 -12.74
C LEU A 91 -1.68 12.38 -12.08
N CYS A 92 -0.36 12.25 -11.93
CA CYS A 92 0.49 13.33 -11.44
C CYS A 92 0.49 14.54 -12.40
N ASP A 93 0.51 14.31 -13.72
CA ASP A 93 0.42 15.37 -14.73
C ASP A 93 -0.92 16.11 -14.69
N ALA A 94 -2.00 15.41 -14.32
CA ALA A 94 -3.31 15.99 -14.06
C ALA A 94 -3.40 16.73 -12.70
N GLY A 95 -2.29 16.87 -11.97
CA GLY A 95 -2.22 17.59 -10.70
C GLY A 95 -2.78 16.83 -9.49
N LYS A 96 -3.04 15.52 -9.61
CA LYS A 96 -3.47 14.69 -8.48
C LYS A 96 -2.28 14.41 -7.55
N THR A 97 -2.57 14.30 -6.25
CA THR A 97 -1.66 13.66 -5.29
C THR A 97 -1.82 12.15 -5.42
N VAL A 98 -0.76 11.46 -5.86
CA VAL A 98 -0.83 10.03 -6.17
C VAL A 98 -0.08 9.23 -5.11
N LEU A 99 -0.77 8.24 -4.54
CA LEU A 99 -0.21 7.24 -3.64
C LEU A 99 -0.17 5.89 -4.35
N ILE A 100 0.79 5.04 -3.99
CA ILE A 100 0.77 3.61 -4.34
C ILE A 100 1.01 2.76 -3.11
N GLU A 101 0.13 1.79 -2.87
CA GLU A 101 0.40 0.70 -1.93
C GLU A 101 0.91 -0.53 -2.68
N THR A 102 2.10 -1.02 -2.33
CA THR A 102 2.73 -2.19 -2.95
C THR A 102 3.36 -3.10 -1.89
N SER A 103 3.46 -4.40 -2.18
CA SER A 103 4.02 -5.42 -1.28
C SER A 103 5.53 -5.37 -1.08
N GLY A 104 6.24 -4.52 -1.84
CA GLY A 104 7.71 -4.50 -1.82
C GLY A 104 8.37 -5.73 -2.48
N ALA A 105 7.61 -6.65 -3.07
CA ALA A 105 8.14 -7.80 -3.81
C ALA A 105 8.57 -7.45 -5.25
N HIS A 106 8.14 -6.30 -5.78
CA HIS A 106 8.40 -5.87 -7.16
C HIS A 106 9.17 -4.56 -7.23
N ASP A 107 9.76 -4.28 -8.39
CA ASP A 107 10.67 -3.15 -8.58
C ASP A 107 10.01 -1.77 -8.53
N ILE A 108 10.43 -0.95 -7.56
CA ILE A 108 9.93 0.41 -7.34
C ILE A 108 10.76 1.50 -8.05
N SER A 109 11.92 1.17 -8.63
CA SER A 109 12.89 2.15 -9.13
C SER A 109 12.36 3.03 -10.29
N GLY A 110 11.44 2.49 -11.09
CA GLY A 110 10.82 3.18 -12.23
C GLY A 110 9.48 3.85 -11.95
N ILE A 111 9.09 4.02 -10.68
CA ILE A 111 7.90 4.81 -10.31
C ILE A 111 8.24 6.30 -10.44
N ASP A 112 7.28 7.09 -10.94
CA ASP A 112 7.42 8.55 -11.02
C ASP A 112 7.73 9.15 -9.64
N PRO A 113 8.78 9.99 -9.50
CA PRO A 113 9.24 10.50 -8.20
C PRO A 113 8.23 11.43 -7.49
N ARG A 114 7.14 11.83 -8.16
CA ARG A 114 6.04 12.58 -7.55
C ARG A 114 5.08 11.70 -6.77
N VAL A 115 5.06 10.40 -7.06
CA VAL A 115 4.20 9.40 -6.39
C VAL A 115 4.75 9.11 -4.99
N HIS A 116 3.86 9.10 -4.00
CA HIS A 116 4.20 8.65 -2.65
C HIS A 116 4.07 7.13 -2.58
N ARG A 117 5.16 6.42 -2.27
CA ARG A 117 5.16 4.96 -2.20
C ARG A 117 4.96 4.52 -0.75
N ILE A 118 3.97 3.66 -0.53
CA ILE A 118 3.75 2.95 0.72
C ILE A 118 4.11 1.49 0.46
N VAL A 119 5.28 1.08 0.95
CA VAL A 119 5.84 -0.26 0.69
C VAL A 119 5.60 -1.13 1.91
N ASP A 120 4.73 -2.13 1.79
CA ASP A 120 4.42 -3.08 2.86
C ASP A 120 5.39 -4.27 2.84
N LEU A 121 6.48 -4.16 3.60
CA LEU A 121 7.43 -5.26 3.78
C LEU A 121 6.76 -6.39 4.56
N LYS A 122 6.54 -7.50 3.85
CA LYS A 122 5.80 -8.65 4.36
C LYS A 122 6.55 -9.31 5.51
N THR A 123 5.91 -9.38 6.67
CA THR A 123 6.48 -10.01 7.87
C THR A 123 6.32 -11.54 7.82
N PRO A 124 7.03 -12.30 8.67
CA PRO A 124 6.93 -13.76 8.71
C PRO A 124 5.50 -14.33 8.75
N SER A 125 4.59 -13.74 9.53
CA SER A 125 3.19 -14.19 9.60
C SER A 125 2.49 -14.20 8.24
N SER A 126 2.93 -13.40 7.27
CA SER A 126 2.33 -13.39 5.94
C SER A 126 2.56 -14.71 5.20
N GLY A 127 3.62 -15.45 5.55
CA GLY A 127 4.13 -16.57 4.75
C GLY A 127 4.93 -16.14 3.51
N GLU A 128 5.09 -14.83 3.29
CA GLU A 128 5.64 -14.23 2.07
C GLU A 128 6.85 -13.32 2.33
N SER A 129 7.41 -13.32 3.55
CA SER A 129 8.55 -12.47 3.90
C SER A 129 9.81 -12.73 3.07
N GLY A 130 9.94 -13.95 2.52
CA GLY A 130 11.00 -14.32 1.58
C GLY A 130 10.86 -13.68 0.19
N ARG A 131 9.72 -13.05 -0.12
CA ARG A 131 9.46 -12.35 -1.39
C ARG A 131 9.85 -10.87 -1.35
N ASN A 132 10.17 -10.33 -0.17
CA ASN A 132 10.60 -8.94 -0.04
C ASN A 132 11.85 -8.68 -0.90
N ARG A 133 11.77 -7.68 -1.78
CA ARG A 133 12.87 -7.29 -2.66
C ARG A 133 13.66 -6.15 -2.02
N TYR A 134 14.73 -6.48 -1.30
CA TYR A 134 15.52 -5.48 -0.55
C TYR A 134 16.32 -4.53 -1.46
N GLU A 135 16.48 -4.84 -2.74
CA GLU A 135 16.99 -3.90 -3.75
C GLU A 135 16.10 -2.66 -3.89
N ASN A 136 14.86 -2.70 -3.39
CA ASN A 136 13.99 -1.54 -3.33
C ASN A 136 14.44 -0.51 -2.27
N ILE A 137 15.14 -0.93 -1.21
CA ILE A 137 15.47 -0.05 -0.06
C ILE A 137 16.27 1.20 -0.48
N PRO A 138 17.32 1.11 -1.33
CA PRO A 138 18.05 2.30 -1.79
C PRO A 138 17.23 3.26 -2.65
N HIS A 139 16.09 2.81 -3.20
CA HIS A 139 15.21 3.65 -4.01
C HIS A 139 14.17 4.42 -3.19
N LEU A 140 14.03 4.11 -1.90
CA LEU A 140 13.15 4.83 -0.97
C LEU A 140 13.70 6.22 -0.67
N THR A 141 12.78 7.16 -0.44
CA THR A 141 13.05 8.57 -0.18
C THR A 141 12.26 9.06 1.04
N GLU A 142 12.55 10.27 1.50
CA GLU A 142 11.83 10.94 2.60
C GLU A 142 10.34 11.22 2.30
N ARG A 143 9.87 10.94 1.07
CA ARG A 143 8.46 11.05 0.69
C ARG A 143 7.68 9.75 0.84
N ASP A 144 8.39 8.63 0.97
CA ASP A 144 7.83 7.28 0.99
C ASP A 144 7.58 6.82 2.42
N GLU A 145 6.83 5.73 2.56
CA GLU A 145 6.50 5.09 3.82
C GLU A 145 6.78 3.60 3.72
N VAL A 146 7.26 2.99 4.81
CA VAL A 146 7.42 1.54 4.91
C VAL A 146 6.46 1.00 5.95
N LYS A 147 5.60 0.08 5.54
CA LYS A 147 4.57 -0.54 6.37
C LYS A 147 4.99 -1.96 6.75
N PHE A 148 4.66 -2.34 7.97
CA PHE A 148 4.74 -3.72 8.46
C PHE A 148 3.39 -4.08 9.08
N VAL A 149 2.76 -5.14 8.58
CA VAL A 149 1.54 -5.70 9.16
C VAL A 149 1.90 -6.85 10.10
N LEU A 150 1.69 -6.65 11.40
CA LEU A 150 2.14 -7.52 12.48
C LEU A 150 1.02 -8.46 12.91
N GLY A 151 1.25 -9.77 12.87
CA GLY A 151 0.34 -10.79 13.38
C GLY A 151 0.80 -11.48 14.66
N SER A 152 2.01 -11.19 15.14
CA SER A 152 2.63 -11.80 16.32
C SER A 152 3.74 -10.93 16.92
N ARG A 153 4.26 -11.35 18.08
CA ARG A 153 5.49 -10.80 18.67
C ARG A 153 6.72 -11.03 17.79
N GLU A 154 6.79 -12.18 17.12
CA GLU A 154 7.87 -12.51 16.19
C GLU A 154 7.90 -11.53 15.00
N ASP A 155 6.74 -11.16 14.46
CA ASP A 155 6.68 -10.14 13.41
C ASP A 155 7.21 -8.78 13.89
N TYR A 156 6.87 -8.39 15.12
CA TYR A 156 7.35 -7.15 15.71
C TYR A 156 8.88 -7.15 15.85
N GLU A 157 9.44 -8.23 16.39
CA GLU A 157 10.90 -8.36 16.58
C GLU A 157 11.63 -8.36 15.23
N TRP A 158 11.06 -9.06 14.25
CA TRP A 158 11.56 -9.07 12.88
C TRP A 158 11.50 -7.67 12.24
N ALA A 159 10.36 -6.96 12.37
CA ALA A 159 10.21 -5.61 11.84
C ALA A 159 11.22 -4.65 12.50
N ARG A 160 11.39 -4.71 13.83
CA ARG A 160 12.39 -3.92 14.56
C ARG A 160 13.80 -4.18 14.03
N GLU A 161 14.15 -5.43 13.74
CA GLU A 161 15.44 -5.77 13.13
C GLU A 161 15.59 -5.14 11.73
N GLN A 162 14.59 -5.25 10.85
CA GLN A 162 14.66 -4.67 9.51
C GLN A 162 14.74 -3.14 9.56
N ILE A 163 14.00 -2.50 10.47
CA ILE A 163 14.03 -1.05 10.70
C ILE A 163 15.44 -0.60 11.04
N GLY A 164 16.11 -1.28 11.98
CA GLY A 164 17.49 -0.97 12.37
C GLY A 164 18.50 -1.29 11.26
N ARG A 165 18.38 -2.46 10.63
CA ARG A 165 19.29 -2.94 9.57
C ARG A 165 19.35 -1.99 8.37
N TYR A 166 18.21 -1.43 7.97
CA TYR A 166 18.09 -0.56 6.80
C TYR A 166 17.99 0.93 7.12
N ASP A 167 18.11 1.28 8.41
CA ASP A 167 17.96 2.64 8.93
C ASP A 167 16.68 3.31 8.43
N LEU A 168 15.56 2.58 8.49
CA LEU A 168 14.30 3.04 7.87
C LEU A 168 13.75 4.29 8.57
N GLY A 169 13.96 4.41 9.89
CA GLY A 169 13.46 5.54 10.67
C GLY A 169 14.05 6.89 10.27
N SER A 170 15.24 6.92 9.66
CA SER A 170 15.86 8.15 9.13
C SER A 170 15.64 8.31 7.61
N ARG A 171 15.37 7.21 6.91
CA ARG A 171 15.33 7.15 5.43
C ARG A 171 14.00 7.56 4.83
N VAL A 172 12.89 7.21 5.48
CA VAL A 172 11.54 7.38 4.94
C VAL A 172 10.71 8.33 5.80
N ARG A 173 9.61 8.85 5.23
CA ARG A 173 8.69 9.75 5.93
C ARG A 173 8.16 9.14 7.22
N ALA A 174 7.82 7.86 7.15
CA ALA A 174 7.30 7.11 8.27
C ALA A 174 7.57 5.61 8.10
N VAL A 175 7.90 4.98 9.22
CA VAL A 175 7.78 3.53 9.40
C VAL A 175 6.45 3.27 10.09
N LEU A 176 5.59 2.45 9.51
CA LEU A 176 4.24 2.19 9.99
C LEU A 176 4.13 0.76 10.52
N LEU A 177 3.61 0.60 11.73
CA LEU A 177 3.27 -0.70 12.31
C LEU A 177 1.76 -0.83 12.43
N SER A 178 1.20 -1.86 11.78
CA SER A 178 -0.25 -2.11 11.75
C SER A 178 -0.54 -3.49 12.31
N PRO A 179 -1.64 -3.70 13.06
CA PRO A 179 -2.04 -5.04 13.45
C PRO A 179 -2.69 -5.79 12.28
N VAL A 180 -2.45 -7.11 12.19
CA VAL A 180 -3.39 -7.99 11.51
C VAL A 180 -4.71 -7.92 12.29
N PHE A 181 -5.74 -7.38 11.65
CA PHE A 181 -7.04 -7.14 12.28
C PHE A 181 -7.60 -8.40 12.95
N GLY A 182 -7.92 -8.30 14.25
CA GLY A 182 -8.49 -9.39 15.04
C GLY A 182 -7.52 -10.51 15.44
N LYS A 183 -6.25 -10.46 15.04
CA LYS A 183 -5.25 -11.50 15.37
C LYS A 183 -4.33 -11.11 16.53
N ILE A 184 -3.99 -9.83 16.63
CA ILE A 184 -3.12 -9.27 17.68
C ILE A 184 -3.79 -8.04 18.29
N ASP A 185 -3.70 -7.87 19.61
CA ASP A 185 -4.23 -6.68 20.27
C ASP A 185 -3.34 -5.47 19.92
N PRO A 186 -3.90 -4.37 19.37
CA PRO A 186 -3.20 -3.10 19.20
C PRO A 186 -2.36 -2.65 20.42
N LYS A 187 -2.85 -2.92 21.63
CA LYS A 187 -2.15 -2.54 22.88
C LYS A 187 -0.80 -3.22 23.01
N ASP A 188 -0.69 -4.48 22.60
CA ASP A 188 0.56 -5.23 22.69
C ASP A 188 1.62 -4.58 21.80
N ILE A 189 1.28 -4.28 20.54
CA ILE A 189 2.18 -3.61 19.60
C ILE A 189 2.64 -2.26 20.16
N VAL A 190 1.70 -1.44 20.66
CA VAL A 190 2.01 -0.12 21.23
C VAL A 190 2.93 -0.26 22.44
N GLN A 191 2.67 -1.20 23.35
CA GLN A 191 3.52 -1.41 24.52
C GLN A 191 4.95 -1.79 24.10
N TRP A 192 5.09 -2.70 23.14
CA TRP A 192 6.40 -3.10 22.62
C TRP A 192 7.16 -1.93 22.00
N MET A 193 6.48 -1.10 21.22
CA MET A 193 7.09 0.12 20.65
C MET A 193 7.59 1.07 21.73
N LEU A 194 6.82 1.26 22.81
CA LEU A 194 7.20 2.13 23.92
C LEU A 194 8.41 1.58 24.69
N ASP A 195 8.42 0.28 24.95
CA ASP A 195 9.51 -0.39 25.67
C ASP A 195 10.84 -0.28 24.89
N ASP A 196 10.80 -0.50 23.57
CA ASP A 196 11.97 -0.46 22.71
C ASP A 196 12.31 0.94 22.17
N ARG A 197 11.46 1.94 22.44
CA ARG A 197 11.58 3.32 21.90
C ARG A 197 11.73 3.34 20.38
N LEU A 198 10.99 2.48 19.71
CA LEU A 198 11.13 2.24 18.27
C LEU A 198 10.76 3.51 17.48
N PRO A 199 11.60 3.99 16.53
CA PRO A 199 11.29 5.12 15.68
C PRO A 199 10.29 4.74 14.58
N ALA A 200 9.07 4.40 14.99
CA ALA A 200 7.98 3.98 14.15
C ALA A 200 6.66 4.57 14.63
N ARG A 201 5.67 4.58 13.75
CA ARG A 201 4.32 5.06 13.98
C ARG A 201 3.37 3.88 14.05
N PHE A 202 2.59 3.79 15.11
CA PHE A 202 1.47 2.86 15.18
C PHE A 202 0.31 3.37 14.32
N GLN A 203 -0.34 2.48 13.57
CA GLN A 203 -1.56 2.79 12.83
C GLN A 203 -2.60 1.67 12.96
N LEU A 204 -3.86 2.08 12.97
CA LEU A 204 -5.00 1.18 12.80
C LEU A 204 -5.43 1.17 11.34
N GLN A 205 -6.08 0.09 10.92
CA GLN A 205 -6.81 0.03 9.64
C GLN A 205 -8.16 0.74 9.83
N MET A 206 -8.17 2.08 9.82
CA MET A 206 -9.30 2.91 10.24
C MET A 206 -10.61 2.55 9.53
N HIS A 207 -10.52 2.21 8.23
CA HIS A 207 -11.67 1.79 7.43
C HIS A 207 -12.43 0.60 8.03
N LYS A 208 -11.75 -0.34 8.72
CA LYS A 208 -12.38 -1.51 9.38
C LYS A 208 -13.18 -1.15 10.64
N PHE A 209 -13.08 0.09 11.10
CA PHE A 209 -13.87 0.62 12.22
C PHE A 209 -14.99 1.55 11.75
N ILE A 210 -14.89 2.09 10.53
CA ILE A 210 -15.91 2.96 9.93
C ILE A 210 -16.98 2.10 9.23
N TRP A 211 -16.55 1.09 8.49
CA TRP A 211 -17.42 0.15 7.77
C TRP A 211 -17.27 -1.27 8.30
N GLU A 212 -18.18 -2.16 7.89
CA GLU A 212 -17.99 -3.58 8.13
C GLU A 212 -16.64 -4.04 7.57
N PRO A 213 -15.82 -4.81 8.30
CA PRO A 213 -14.45 -5.15 7.88
C PRO A 213 -14.32 -5.88 6.53
N ARG A 214 -15.43 -6.38 5.97
CA ARG A 214 -15.49 -7.07 4.66
C ARG A 214 -16.25 -6.28 3.60
N ALA A 215 -16.68 -5.05 3.90
CA ALA A 215 -17.32 -4.19 2.93
C ALA A 215 -16.33 -3.88 1.78
N ARG A 216 -16.85 -3.87 0.55
CA ARG A 216 -16.08 -3.57 -0.67
C ARG A 216 -16.50 -2.20 -1.20
N GLY A 217 -15.59 -1.52 -1.90
CA GLY A 217 -15.86 -0.21 -2.49
C GLY A 217 -16.24 0.87 -1.47
N VAL A 218 -15.74 0.75 -0.24
CA VAL A 218 -15.97 1.69 0.86
C VAL A 218 -14.69 2.16 1.48
#